data_AF-A0A396M7B7-F1
#
_entry.id   AF-A0A396M7B7-F1
#
_cell.length_a   1.000
_cell.length_b   1.000
_cell.length_c   1.000
_cell.angle_alpha   90.00
_cell.angle_beta   90.00
_cell.angle_gamma   90.00
#
_symmetry.space_group_name_H-M   'P 1'
#
loop_
_entity.id
_entity.type
_entity.pdbx_description
1 polymer ?
#
loop_
_entity_poly.entity_id
_entity_poly.type
_entity_poly.pdbx_seq_one_letter_code
_entity_poly.pdbx_strand_id
1 'polypeptide(L)' 'MEEKILKALQEKGAMRPGDIAAAAGVEKAEADKAIKKLVKEGKVYSPKRCFYDIQK' A
#
# COMPACT_ATOMS: atom_id res chain seq x y z
N MET A 1 8.35 -5.66 -5.39
CA MET A 1 7.90 -4.39 -4.75
C MET A 1 6.53 -4.57 -4.12
N GLU A 2 5.59 -5.19 -4.82
CA GLU A 2 4.21 -5.44 -4.34
C GLU A 2 4.16 -6.31 -3.08
N GLU A 3 4.99 -7.35 -2.97
CA GLU A 3 5.06 -8.18 -1.75
C GLU A 3 5.54 -7.41 -0.51
N LYS A 4 6.43 -6.42 -0.67
CA LYS A 4 6.88 -5.58 0.45
C LYS A 4 5.77 -4.64 0.91
N ILE A 5 5.01 -4.12 -0.03
CA ILE A 5 3.84 -3.27 0.24
C ILE A 5 2.76 -4.11 0.92
N LEU A 6 2.47 -5.30 0.42
CA LEU A 6 1.55 -6.25 1.04
C LEU A 6 2.03 -6.64 2.44
N LYS A 7 3.29 -7.02 2.65
CA LYS A 7 3.79 -7.33 4.01
C LYS A 7 3.69 -6.14 4.96
N ALA A 8 4.10 -4.94 4.52
CA ALA A 8 3.99 -3.74 5.34
C ALA A 8 2.54 -3.44 5.73
N LEU A 9 1.61 -3.53 4.77
CA LEU A 9 0.18 -3.37 5.01
C LEU A 9 -0.40 -4.48 5.88
N GLN A 10 0.10 -5.71 5.78
CA GLN A 10 -0.37 -6.85 6.56
C GLN A 10 0.09 -6.77 8.02
N GLU A 11 1.31 -6.27 8.27
CA GLU A 11 1.87 -6.12 9.61
C GLU A 11 1.36 -4.88 10.35
N LYS A 12 1.22 -3.73 9.65
CA LYS A 12 0.81 -2.47 10.28
C LYS A 12 -0.66 -2.09 10.03
N GLY A 13 -1.35 -2.79 9.14
CA GLY A 13 -2.73 -2.48 8.72
C GLY A 13 -2.80 -1.29 7.77
N ALA A 14 -3.98 -0.68 7.71
CA ALA A 14 -4.24 0.50 6.90
C ALA A 14 -3.17 1.59 7.10
N MET A 15 -2.44 1.95 6.03
CA MET A 15 -1.39 2.97 6.06
C MET A 15 -1.46 3.93 4.89
N ARG A 16 -0.79 5.09 5.04
CA ARG A 16 -0.70 6.09 3.97
C ARG A 16 0.33 5.66 2.92
N PRO A 17 0.20 6.10 1.66
CA PRO A 17 1.17 5.77 0.61
C PRO A 17 2.60 6.19 0.96
N GLY A 18 2.78 7.27 1.74
CA GLY A 18 4.08 7.69 2.25
C GLY A 18 4.66 6.75 3.32
N ASP A 19 3.83 6.23 4.22
CA ASP A 19 4.25 5.25 5.24
C ASP A 19 4.54 3.88 4.61
N ILE A 20 3.74 3.49 3.62
CA ILE A 20 3.96 2.28 2.81
C ILE A 20 5.28 2.40 2.05
N ALA A 21 5.57 3.56 1.45
CA ALA A 21 6.83 3.83 0.78
C ALA A 21 8.01 3.68 1.74
N ALA A 22 7.92 4.29 2.93
CA ALA A 22 8.95 4.21 3.97
C ALA A 22 9.13 2.78 4.51
N ALA A 23 8.04 2.06 4.77
CA ALA A 23 8.06 0.70 5.30
C ALA A 23 8.54 -0.33 4.26
N ALA A 24 8.15 -0.18 3.00
CA ALA A 24 8.60 -1.04 1.90
C ALA A 24 9.99 -0.64 1.36
N GLY A 25 10.53 0.51 1.78
CA GLY A 25 11.80 1.05 1.31
C GLY A 25 11.79 1.38 -0.19
N VAL A 26 10.67 1.93 -0.67
CA VAL A 26 10.49 2.33 -2.08
C VAL A 26 10.25 3.84 -2.16
N GLU A 27 10.46 4.43 -3.33
CA GLU A 27 10.15 5.85 -3.52
C GLU A 27 8.65 6.12 -3.45
N LYS A 28 8.27 7.33 -3.01
CA LYS A 28 6.86 7.77 -2.99
C LYS A 28 6.18 7.60 -4.35
N ALA A 29 6.88 7.89 -5.44
CA ALA A 29 6.35 7.74 -6.80
C ALA A 29 6.10 6.27 -7.17
N GLU A 30 6.97 5.35 -6.73
CA GLU A 30 6.80 3.92 -6.94
C GLU A 30 5.69 3.35 -6.07
N ALA A 31 5.63 3.73 -4.79
CA ALA A 31 4.55 3.35 -3.89
C ALA A 31 3.19 3.78 -4.43
N ASP A 32 3.05 5.01 -4.93
CA ASP A 32 1.80 5.51 -5.48
C ASP A 32 1.37 4.73 -6.74
N LYS A 33 2.33 4.40 -7.62
CA LYS A 33 2.07 3.55 -8.79
C LYS A 33 1.68 2.13 -8.39
N ALA A 34 2.40 1.52 -7.45
CA ALA A 34 2.13 0.17 -6.99
C ALA A 34 0.79 0.08 -6.27
N ILE A 35 0.48 1.01 -5.37
CA ILE A 35 -0.82 1.11 -4.70
C ILE A 35 -1.93 1.30 -5.72
N LYS A 36 -1.78 2.18 -6.72
CA LYS A 36 -2.78 2.34 -7.79
C LYS A 36 -3.01 1.05 -8.58
N LYS A 37 -1.95 0.28 -8.86
CA LYS A 37 -2.06 -1.04 -9.50
C LYS A 37 -2.79 -2.03 -8.60
N LEU A 38 -2.39 -2.13 -7.34
CA LEU A 38 -2.98 -3.05 -6.37
C LEU A 38 -4.45 -2.73 -6.04
N VAL A 39 -4.81 -1.45 -6.04
CA VAL A 39 -6.20 -0.98 -5.92
C VAL A 39 -6.99 -1.32 -7.18
N LYS A 40 -6.39 -1.17 -8.38
CA LYS A 40 -7.00 -1.62 -9.64
C LYS A 40 -7.19 -3.14 -9.68
N GLU A 41 -6.26 -3.91 -9.13
CA GLU A 41 -6.34 -5.37 -9.01
C GLU A 41 -7.30 -5.83 -7.91
N GLY A 42 -7.81 -4.92 -7.06
CA GLY A 42 -8.69 -5.27 -5.94
C GLY A 42 -7.98 -5.97 -4.77
N LYS A 43 -6.64 -5.99 -4.75
CA LYS A 43 -5.86 -6.57 -3.65
C LYS A 43 -5.77 -5.63 -2.45
N VAL A 44 -5.89 -4.32 -2.69
CA VAL A 44 -5.75 -3.28 -1.68
C VAL A 44 -6.95 -2.33 -1.80
N TYR A 45 -7.60 -2.01 -0.70
CA TYR A 45 -8.74 -1.10 -0.65
C TYR A 45 -8.41 0.11 0.23
N SER A 46 -9.20 1.18 0.11
CA SER A 46 -9.03 2.38 0.92
C SER A 46 -10.13 2.48 1.99
N PRO A 47 -9.92 1.95 3.21
CA PRO A 47 -10.91 2.06 4.29
C PRO A 47 -11.15 3.50 4.74
N LYS A 48 -10.13 4.37 4.59
CA LYS A 48 -10.17 5.76 5.02
C LYS A 48 -9.41 6.62 4.01
N ARG A 49 -9.79 7.89 3.85
CA ARG A 49 -9.13 8.80 2.90
C ARG A 49 -7.63 8.88 3.17
N CYS A 50 -6.83 8.58 2.14
CA CYS A 50 -5.36 8.46 2.19
C CYS A 50 -4.81 7.28 3.00
N PHE A 51 -5.63 6.28 3.31
CA PHE A 51 -5.21 5.00 3.89
C PHE A 51 -5.50 3.89 2.91
N TYR A 52 -4.56 2.98 2.75
CA TYR A 52 -4.67 1.79 1.91
C TYR A 52 -4.43 0.58 2.80
N ASP A 53 -5.22 -0.47 2.62
CA ASP A 53 -5.18 -1.70 3.40
C ASP A 53 -5.44 -2.90 2.50
N ILE A 54 -4.97 -4.08 2.87
CA ILE A 54 -5.18 -5.30 2.08
C ILE A 54 -6.62 -5.73 2.25
N GLN A 55 -7.31 -5.95 1.14
CA GLN A 55 -8.64 -6.54 1.20
C GLN A 55 -8.45 -8.03 1.46
N LYS A 56 -8.88 -8.50 2.63
CA LYS A 56 -8.85 -9.92 2.99
C LYS A 56 -10.02 -10.66 2.38
#